data_AF-A0A524LX10-F1
#
_entry.id   AF-A0A524LX10-F1
#
_cell.length_a   1.000
_cell.length_b   1.000
_cell.length_c   1.000
_cell.angle_alpha   90.00
_cell.angle_beta   90.00
_cell.angle_gamma   90.00
#
_symmetry.space_group_name_H-M   'P 1'
#
loop_
_entity.id
_entity.type
_entity.pdbx_description
1 polymer ?
#
loop_
_entity_poly.entity_id
_entity_poly.type
_entity_poly.pdbx_seq_one_letter_code
_entity_poly.pdbx_strand_id
1 'polypeptide(L)'
;MIMPTHARTVKVITQTEFPRISEIIESLTYETSEYCIYLDDRGENVIGVYKITSEREQEPFARIRKLEEIAPNSPKRLIRDSRLDVTNPLQVLSYLEKIRCGSSGPEIVAFMAKHEHVTFAYCDRPVNLPEIQVIDVIPPSPSKLEGALKILQLAGVIPVDCPVTYHLINEVELLKEMESDPVLIPCMLSDLTNSHTRTVFSVDKNLHQLKDKHVHVLGCTRTQQAAQAHGLNVVEFKSMCPMHNLPDKGFFIAKCCMLRSGVELHKNENATGVVVPWGFNQAQIFEAGILLQDLIIKSIVY
;
A
#
# COMPACT_ATOMS: atom_id res chain seq x y z
N MET A 1 -12.84 10.68 -9.94
CA MET A 1 -11.47 10.69 -10.49
C MET A 1 -11.37 9.70 -11.65
N ILE A 2 -10.57 10.02 -12.69
CA ILE A 2 -10.18 9.07 -13.74
C ILE A 2 -8.66 9.10 -13.84
N MET A 3 -8.00 7.95 -13.77
CA MET A 3 -6.55 7.84 -13.92
C MET A 3 -6.21 6.47 -14.54
N PRO A 4 -5.58 6.42 -15.73
CA PRO A 4 -5.10 5.17 -16.28
C PRO A 4 -4.02 4.56 -15.38
N THR A 5 -4.15 3.28 -15.07
CA THR A 5 -3.20 2.55 -14.21
C THR A 5 -1.96 2.07 -14.96
N HIS A 6 -1.92 2.22 -16.30
CA HIS A 6 -0.77 1.80 -17.10
C HIS A 6 -0.59 2.72 -18.32
N ALA A 7 0.63 3.22 -18.54
CA ALA A 7 0.95 4.15 -19.64
C ALA A 7 0.59 3.62 -21.05
N ARG A 8 0.75 2.31 -21.30
CA ARG A 8 0.33 1.64 -22.55
C ARG A 8 -1.14 1.86 -22.97
N THR A 9 -2.02 2.22 -22.04
CA THR A 9 -3.42 2.49 -22.38
C THR A 9 -3.65 3.93 -22.84
N VAL A 10 -2.61 4.76 -22.84
CA VAL A 10 -2.65 6.17 -23.21
C VAL A 10 -1.85 6.39 -24.49
N LYS A 11 -2.54 6.84 -25.53
CA LYS A 11 -1.94 7.35 -26.76
C LYS A 11 -1.70 8.86 -26.63
N VAL A 12 -0.62 9.35 -27.21
CA VAL A 12 -0.34 10.79 -27.34
C VAL A 12 -0.32 11.14 -28.81
N ILE A 13 -0.98 12.24 -29.16
CA ILE A 13 -0.96 12.83 -30.50
C ILE A 13 -0.74 14.34 -30.39
N THR A 14 -0.23 14.95 -31.44
CA THR A 14 0.01 16.39 -31.53
C THR A 14 -0.74 17.00 -32.70
N GLN A 15 -0.97 18.31 -32.65
CA GLN A 15 -1.52 19.06 -33.79
C GLN A 15 -0.66 18.97 -35.05
N THR A 16 0.63 18.70 -34.91
CA THR A 16 1.54 18.50 -36.04
C THR A 16 1.26 17.19 -36.77
N GLU A 17 0.86 16.14 -36.05
CA GLU A 17 0.45 14.85 -36.63
C GLU A 17 -0.99 14.91 -37.17
N PHE A 18 -1.90 15.49 -36.37
CA PHE A 18 -3.31 15.65 -36.72
C PHE A 18 -3.77 17.08 -36.39
N PRO A 19 -3.88 18.00 -37.38
CA PRO A 19 -4.29 19.39 -37.14
C PRO A 19 -5.63 19.54 -36.42
N ARG A 20 -6.55 18.58 -36.60
CA ARG A 20 -7.83 18.51 -35.89
C ARG A 20 -8.00 17.14 -35.25
N ILE A 21 -8.46 17.12 -34.00
CA ILE A 21 -8.71 15.87 -33.28
C ILE A 21 -9.71 14.94 -33.99
N SER A 22 -10.66 15.48 -34.76
CA SER A 22 -11.61 14.67 -35.53
C SER A 22 -10.95 13.82 -36.62
N GLU A 23 -9.74 14.16 -37.05
CA GLU A 23 -9.01 13.46 -38.12
C GLU A 23 -8.39 12.14 -37.64
N ILE A 24 -8.33 11.90 -36.32
CA ILE A 24 -7.88 10.62 -35.77
C ILE A 24 -8.96 9.53 -35.86
N ILE A 25 -10.23 9.89 -36.06
CA ILE A 25 -11.30 8.92 -36.26
C ILE A 25 -10.97 8.12 -37.53
N GLU A 26 -11.19 6.80 -37.49
CA GLU A 26 -10.76 5.83 -38.49
C GLU A 26 -9.25 5.55 -38.56
N SER A 27 -8.40 6.21 -37.76
CA SER A 27 -6.98 5.85 -37.68
C SER A 27 -6.73 4.59 -36.82
N LEU A 28 -5.54 4.01 -36.97
CA LEU A 28 -5.11 2.87 -36.17
C LEU A 28 -4.53 3.30 -34.81
N THR A 29 -4.79 2.48 -33.80
CA THR A 29 -4.20 2.56 -32.47
C THR A 29 -3.89 1.15 -31.97
N TYR A 30 -3.02 1.02 -30.97
CA TYR A 30 -2.86 -0.27 -30.29
C TYR A 30 -4.18 -0.70 -29.65
N GLU A 31 -4.48 -1.99 -29.67
CA GLU A 31 -5.71 -2.52 -29.08
C GLU A 31 -5.84 -2.24 -27.57
N THR A 32 -4.72 -1.98 -26.89
CA THR A 32 -4.69 -1.64 -25.47
C THR A 32 -4.97 -0.16 -25.20
N SER A 33 -5.02 0.70 -26.22
CA SER A 33 -5.22 2.14 -26.05
C SER A 33 -6.68 2.44 -25.71
N GLU A 34 -6.90 2.97 -24.51
CA GLU A 34 -8.21 3.35 -23.99
C GLU A 34 -8.39 4.87 -23.96
N TYR A 35 -7.29 5.62 -23.97
CA TYR A 35 -7.29 7.08 -23.85
C TYR A 35 -6.33 7.75 -24.83
N CYS A 36 -6.61 9.00 -25.14
CA CYS A 36 -5.81 9.85 -26.02
C CYS A 36 -5.54 11.20 -25.36
N ILE A 37 -4.28 11.62 -25.29
CA ILE A 37 -3.90 12.99 -24.94
C ILE A 37 -3.56 13.73 -26.23
N TYR A 38 -4.26 14.84 -26.47
CA TYR A 38 -4.03 15.71 -27.61
C TYR A 38 -3.26 16.94 -27.19
N LEU A 39 -2.07 17.10 -27.73
CA LEU A 39 -1.18 18.23 -27.46
C LEU A 39 -1.21 19.23 -28.61
N ASP A 40 -0.80 20.46 -28.30
CA ASP A 40 -0.53 21.48 -29.30
C ASP A 40 0.63 21.11 -30.23
N ASP A 41 0.88 21.98 -31.21
CA ASP A 41 1.91 21.80 -32.25
C ASP A 41 3.32 21.68 -31.67
N ARG A 42 3.56 22.34 -30.53
CA ARG A 42 4.83 22.30 -29.79
C ARG A 42 4.93 21.15 -28.79
N GLY A 43 3.82 20.45 -28.52
CA GLY A 43 3.77 19.44 -27.48
C GLY A 43 3.91 20.01 -26.06
N GLU A 44 3.64 21.30 -25.87
CA GLU A 44 3.83 22.02 -24.60
C GLU A 44 2.53 22.11 -23.81
N ASN A 45 1.38 22.13 -24.47
CA ASN A 45 0.08 22.28 -23.83
C ASN A 45 -0.86 21.11 -24.16
N VAL A 46 -1.67 20.72 -23.17
CA VAL A 46 -2.76 19.74 -23.37
C VAL A 46 -3.98 20.47 -23.90
N ILE A 47 -4.36 20.17 -25.13
CA ILE A 47 -5.60 20.68 -25.74
C ILE A 47 -6.80 19.92 -25.20
N GLY A 48 -6.69 18.59 -25.19
CA GLY A 48 -7.80 17.71 -24.81
C GLY A 48 -7.32 16.35 -24.35
N VAL A 49 -8.14 15.69 -23.53
CA VAL A 49 -7.96 14.28 -23.18
C VAL A 49 -9.26 13.55 -23.52
N TYR A 50 -9.15 12.42 -24.21
CA TYR A 50 -10.29 11.72 -24.78
C TYR A 50 -10.28 10.27 -24.35
N LYS A 51 -11.46 9.72 -24.07
CA LYS A 51 -11.69 8.28 -24.05
C LYS A 51 -11.83 7.78 -25.48
N ILE A 52 -11.14 6.69 -25.81
CA ILE A 52 -11.17 6.04 -27.10
C ILE A 52 -12.19 4.90 -27.05
N THR A 53 -13.06 4.82 -28.06
CA THR A 53 -13.73 3.57 -28.42
C THR A 53 -13.14 3.10 -29.74
N SER A 54 -12.62 1.87 -29.74
CA SER A 54 -12.01 1.26 -30.91
C SER A 54 -12.64 -0.09 -31.22
N GLU A 55 -12.51 -0.51 -32.47
CA GLU A 55 -12.93 -1.82 -32.95
C GLU A 55 -11.70 -2.60 -33.40
N ARG A 56 -11.57 -3.85 -32.95
CA ARG A 56 -10.45 -4.71 -33.34
C ARG A 56 -10.50 -4.98 -34.84
N GLU A 57 -9.36 -4.81 -35.50
CA GLU A 57 -9.18 -5.20 -36.90
C GLU A 57 -8.22 -6.37 -37.02
N GLN A 58 -6.96 -6.17 -36.63
CA GLN A 58 -5.90 -7.17 -36.70
C GLN A 58 -4.88 -6.89 -35.61
N GLU A 59 -4.58 -7.89 -34.78
CA GLU A 59 -3.57 -7.74 -33.73
C GLU A 59 -2.22 -7.27 -34.29
N PRO A 60 -1.56 -6.28 -33.66
CA PRO A 60 -1.86 -5.67 -32.35
C PRO A 60 -2.73 -4.38 -32.42
N PHE A 61 -3.40 -4.11 -33.54
CA PHE A 61 -4.07 -2.84 -33.81
C PHE A 61 -5.61 -2.92 -33.78
N ALA A 62 -6.20 -1.79 -33.42
CA ALA A 62 -7.63 -1.51 -33.48
C ALA A 62 -7.86 -0.18 -34.20
N ARG A 63 -9.04 -0.02 -34.81
CA ARG A 63 -9.43 1.21 -35.49
C ARG A 63 -10.25 2.09 -34.55
N ILE A 64 -9.90 3.38 -34.45
CA ILE A 64 -10.62 4.34 -33.61
C ILE A 64 -11.98 4.66 -34.25
N ARG A 65 -13.06 4.42 -33.53
CA ARG A 65 -14.44 4.68 -33.98
C ARG A 65 -15.05 5.92 -33.33
N LYS A 66 -14.69 6.19 -32.08
CA LYS A 66 -15.25 7.30 -31.31
C LYS A 66 -14.20 7.89 -30.37
N LEU A 67 -14.32 9.19 -30.18
CA LEU A 67 -13.64 9.94 -29.12
C LEU A 67 -14.68 10.65 -28.25
N GLU A 68 -14.48 10.59 -26.95
CA GLU A 68 -15.29 11.34 -25.97
C GLU A 68 -14.35 12.17 -25.10
N GLU A 69 -14.46 13.49 -25.17
CA GLU A 69 -13.60 14.37 -24.38
C GLU A 69 -13.94 14.25 -22.89
N ILE A 70 -12.91 14.04 -22.08
CA ILE A 70 -12.99 14.01 -20.63
C ILE A 70 -12.92 15.45 -20.14
N ALA A 71 -13.94 15.86 -19.38
CA ALA A 71 -14.06 17.17 -18.75
C ALA A 71 -13.62 18.35 -19.67
N PRO A 72 -14.37 18.64 -20.76
CA PRO A 72 -13.95 19.60 -21.79
C PRO A 72 -13.57 20.98 -21.26
N ASN A 73 -14.31 21.46 -20.26
CA ASN A 73 -14.16 22.79 -19.68
C ASN A 73 -13.23 22.83 -18.45
N SER A 74 -12.63 21.71 -18.08
CA SER A 74 -11.67 21.67 -16.97
C SER A 74 -10.32 22.25 -17.42
N PRO A 75 -9.64 23.01 -16.54
CA PRO A 75 -8.24 23.38 -16.74
C PRO A 75 -7.39 22.14 -17.00
N LYS A 76 -6.46 22.25 -17.95
CA LYS A 76 -5.56 21.16 -18.33
C LYS A 76 -4.12 21.63 -18.15
N ARG A 77 -3.28 20.76 -17.59
CA ARG A 77 -1.86 21.04 -17.32
C ARG A 77 -1.00 19.89 -17.81
N LEU A 78 0.14 20.22 -18.42
CA LEU A 78 1.18 19.25 -18.72
C LEU A 78 2.31 19.38 -17.69
N ILE A 79 2.70 18.27 -17.09
CA ILE A 79 3.84 18.18 -16.19
C ILE A 79 4.91 17.31 -16.84
N ARG A 80 6.13 17.85 -16.89
CA ARG A 80 7.31 17.15 -17.41
C ARG A 80 8.26 16.90 -16.26
N ASP A 81 8.35 15.65 -15.79
CA ASP A 81 9.28 15.25 -14.74
C ASP A 81 9.85 13.87 -15.02
N SER A 82 11.12 13.81 -15.45
CA SER A 82 11.82 12.57 -15.77
C SER A 82 12.14 11.69 -14.57
N ARG A 83 11.89 12.17 -13.34
CA ARG A 83 12.05 11.41 -12.10
C ARG A 83 10.77 10.67 -11.69
N LEU A 84 9.62 11.07 -12.24
CA LEU A 84 8.34 10.42 -11.98
C LEU A 84 8.26 9.11 -12.78
N ASP A 85 7.88 8.01 -12.12
CA ASP A 85 7.59 6.73 -12.77
C ASP A 85 6.08 6.52 -12.81
N VAL A 86 5.48 6.84 -13.95
CA VAL A 86 4.03 6.67 -14.18
C VAL A 86 3.60 5.21 -14.33
N THR A 87 4.55 4.25 -14.31
CA THR A 87 4.22 2.82 -14.18
C THR A 87 3.90 2.42 -12.75
N ASN A 88 4.21 3.28 -11.78
CA ASN A 88 3.73 3.19 -10.40
C ASN A 88 2.57 4.20 -10.21
N PRO A 89 1.30 3.76 -10.21
CA PRO A 89 0.17 4.67 -10.09
C PRO A 89 0.09 5.36 -8.71
N LEU A 90 0.62 4.74 -7.65
CA LEU A 90 0.68 5.36 -6.33
C LEU A 90 1.66 6.54 -6.30
N GLN A 91 2.74 6.50 -7.10
CA GLN A 91 3.64 7.63 -7.27
C GLN A 91 2.96 8.80 -8.00
N VAL A 92 2.12 8.50 -8.99
CA VAL A 92 1.28 9.52 -9.66
C VAL A 92 0.32 10.16 -8.66
N LEU A 93 -0.38 9.36 -7.85
CA LEU A 93 -1.29 9.87 -6.81
C LEU A 93 -0.55 10.72 -5.76
N SER A 94 0.63 10.29 -5.31
CA SER A 94 1.49 11.08 -4.42
C SER A 94 1.87 12.42 -5.03
N TYR A 95 2.21 12.42 -6.33
CA TYR A 95 2.52 13.66 -7.02
C TYR A 95 1.30 14.58 -7.11
N LEU A 96 0.12 14.04 -7.44
CA LEU A 96 -1.13 14.78 -7.54
C LEU A 96 -1.54 15.43 -6.21
N GLU A 97 -1.40 14.71 -5.10
CA GLU A 97 -1.62 15.24 -3.76
C GLU A 97 -0.67 16.42 -3.46
N LYS A 98 0.63 16.27 -3.74
CA LYS A 98 1.63 17.34 -3.52
C LYS A 98 1.32 18.63 -4.27
N ILE A 99 0.84 18.53 -5.51
CA ILE A 99 0.44 19.70 -6.31
C ILE A 99 -0.99 20.16 -6.01
N ARG A 100 -1.67 19.53 -5.04
CA ARG A 100 -3.04 19.82 -4.61
C ARG A 100 -4.06 19.69 -5.74
N CYS A 101 -3.89 18.70 -6.61
CA CYS A 101 -4.79 18.46 -7.75
C CYS A 101 -6.26 18.37 -7.30
N GLY A 102 -7.15 19.08 -7.98
CA GLY A 102 -8.58 19.10 -7.69
C GLY A 102 -8.98 20.00 -6.51
N SER A 103 -8.03 20.70 -5.88
CA SER A 103 -8.31 21.58 -4.72
C SER A 103 -9.03 22.88 -5.06
N SER A 104 -8.90 23.34 -6.31
CA SER A 104 -9.59 24.54 -6.81
C SER A 104 -10.77 24.21 -7.74
N GLY A 105 -11.21 22.95 -7.74
CA GLY A 105 -12.23 22.42 -8.63
C GLY A 105 -11.67 21.42 -9.66
N PRO A 106 -12.52 20.90 -10.56
CA PRO A 106 -12.14 19.82 -11.45
C PRO A 106 -11.04 20.20 -12.46
N GLU A 107 -9.92 19.48 -12.49
CA GLU A 107 -8.80 19.71 -13.40
C GLU A 107 -8.26 18.41 -14.02
N ILE A 108 -7.54 18.53 -15.14
CA ILE A 108 -6.80 17.43 -15.76
C ILE A 108 -5.31 17.73 -15.69
N VAL A 109 -4.54 16.77 -15.19
CA VAL A 109 -3.08 16.82 -15.18
C VAL A 109 -2.53 15.67 -16.02
N ALA A 110 -1.86 16.00 -17.13
CA ALA A 110 -1.10 15.07 -17.92
C ALA A 110 0.37 15.04 -17.48
N PHE A 111 1.01 13.89 -17.58
CA PHE A 111 2.40 13.67 -17.19
C PHE A 111 3.20 13.14 -18.37
N MET A 112 4.29 13.81 -18.72
CA MET A 112 5.37 13.23 -19.53
C MET A 112 6.54 12.90 -18.60
N ALA A 113 6.80 11.62 -18.42
CA ALA A 113 7.56 11.12 -17.29
C ALA A 113 8.82 10.35 -17.72
N LYS A 114 9.40 9.59 -16.78
CA LYS A 114 10.57 8.74 -17.04
C LYS A 114 10.34 7.83 -18.25
N HIS A 115 11.37 7.70 -19.10
CA HIS A 115 11.34 6.94 -20.36
C HIS A 115 10.25 7.41 -21.34
N GLU A 116 9.85 8.69 -21.27
CA GLU A 116 8.80 9.27 -22.10
C GLU A 116 7.43 8.60 -21.94
N HIS A 117 7.24 7.84 -20.87
CA HIS A 117 5.93 7.29 -20.54
C HIS A 117 4.97 8.43 -20.20
N VAL A 118 3.73 8.30 -20.69
CA VAL A 118 2.70 9.31 -20.54
C VAL A 118 1.49 8.73 -19.84
N THR A 119 0.89 9.53 -18.95
CA THR A 119 -0.43 9.25 -18.37
C THR A 119 -1.14 10.57 -18.07
N PHE A 120 -2.36 10.50 -17.55
CA PHE A 120 -3.07 11.66 -17.03
C PHE A 120 -3.91 11.30 -15.80
N ALA A 121 -4.36 12.31 -15.07
CA ALA A 121 -5.42 12.18 -14.09
C ALA A 121 -6.43 13.30 -14.26
N TYR A 122 -7.71 12.95 -14.27
CA TYR A 122 -8.81 13.88 -14.05
C TYR A 122 -9.18 13.86 -12.56
N CYS A 123 -8.90 14.96 -11.88
CA CYS A 123 -9.20 15.18 -10.46
C CYS A 123 -10.48 15.99 -10.36
N ASP A 124 -11.61 15.35 -10.05
CA ASP A 124 -12.91 16.00 -9.77
C ASP A 124 -13.02 16.56 -8.35
N ARG A 125 -12.09 16.15 -7.47
CA ARG A 125 -11.99 16.52 -6.06
C ARG A 125 -10.52 16.48 -5.62
N PRO A 126 -10.17 17.07 -4.45
CA PRO A 126 -8.82 16.98 -3.91
C PRO A 126 -8.34 15.53 -3.79
N VAL A 127 -7.13 15.27 -4.30
CA VAL A 127 -6.45 13.98 -4.11
C VAL A 127 -5.83 13.96 -2.73
N ASN A 128 -6.21 12.97 -1.92
CA ASN A 128 -5.63 12.72 -0.61
C ASN A 128 -5.17 11.27 -0.58
N LEU A 129 -3.88 11.05 -0.33
CA LEU A 129 -3.38 9.71 -0.10
C LEU A 129 -3.80 9.24 1.28
N PRO A 130 -4.35 8.02 1.40
CA PRO A 130 -4.61 7.47 2.69
C PRO A 130 -3.30 7.11 3.38
N GLU A 131 -3.32 7.15 4.70
CA GLU A 131 -2.22 6.71 5.53
C GLU A 131 -2.09 5.18 5.52
N ILE A 132 -0.85 4.71 5.47
CA ILE A 132 -0.48 3.31 5.68
C ILE A 132 -0.13 3.13 7.16
N GLN A 133 -0.88 2.27 7.85
CA GLN A 133 -0.63 1.92 9.23
C GLN A 133 0.22 0.65 9.30
N VAL A 134 1.40 0.74 9.93
CA VAL A 134 2.31 -0.39 10.13
C VAL A 134 2.12 -0.92 11.54
N ILE A 135 1.60 -2.13 11.69
CA ILE A 135 1.37 -2.76 12.99
C ILE A 135 2.42 -3.84 13.21
N ASP A 136 3.34 -3.58 14.12
CA ASP A 136 4.43 -4.50 14.44
C ASP A 136 4.70 -4.57 15.94
N VAL A 137 5.50 -5.54 16.36
CA VAL A 137 5.91 -5.77 17.74
C VAL A 137 7.40 -5.45 17.90
N ILE A 138 7.75 -4.79 19.00
CA ILE A 138 9.12 -4.48 19.43
C ILE A 138 9.31 -4.96 20.87
N PRO A 139 10.55 -5.27 21.32
CA PRO A 139 11.81 -5.28 20.59
C PRO A 139 11.99 -6.48 19.62
N PRO A 140 12.97 -6.42 18.68
CA PRO A 140 13.96 -5.35 18.50
C PRO A 140 13.37 -4.07 17.89
N SER A 141 14.03 -2.94 18.15
CA SER A 141 13.78 -1.66 17.48
C SER A 141 15.00 -1.28 16.63
N PRO A 142 14.84 -0.78 15.38
CA PRO A 142 13.57 -0.63 14.67
C PRO A 142 12.89 -1.96 14.38
N SER A 143 11.58 -1.95 14.22
CA SER A 143 10.81 -3.17 13.95
C SER A 143 11.14 -3.73 12.56
N LYS A 144 10.90 -5.03 12.36
CA LYS A 144 11.19 -5.69 11.08
C LYS A 144 10.35 -5.09 9.95
N LEU A 145 9.08 -4.74 10.20
CA LEU A 145 8.23 -4.09 9.21
C LEU A 145 8.65 -2.65 8.92
N GLU A 146 9.18 -1.91 9.89
CA GLU A 146 9.75 -0.58 9.63
C GLU A 146 10.91 -0.67 8.64
N GLY A 147 11.83 -1.62 8.85
CA GLY A 147 12.92 -1.89 7.91
C GLY A 147 12.41 -2.32 6.52
N ALA A 148 11.39 -3.18 6.50
CA ALA A 148 10.78 -3.66 5.26
C ALA A 148 10.11 -2.54 4.45
N LEU A 149 9.42 -1.60 5.12
CA LEU A 149 8.79 -0.47 4.45
C LEU A 149 9.82 0.47 3.82
N LYS A 150 10.96 0.72 4.49
CA LYS A 150 12.07 1.47 3.91
C LYS A 150 12.60 0.81 2.63
N ILE A 151 12.66 -0.52 2.60
CA ILE A 151 13.05 -1.27 1.39
C ILE A 151 12.03 -1.08 0.26
N LEU A 152 10.72 -1.16 0.57
CA LEU A 152 9.66 -0.88 -0.41
C LEU A 152 9.73 0.53 -0.96
N GLN A 153 10.08 1.50 -0.12
CA GLN A 153 10.26 2.89 -0.52
C GLN A 153 11.48 3.09 -1.43
N LEU A 154 12.61 2.50 -1.07
CA LEU A 154 13.84 2.55 -1.89
C LEU A 154 13.65 1.86 -3.24
N ALA A 155 12.88 0.76 -3.27
CA ALA A 155 12.55 0.06 -4.50
C ALA A 155 11.46 0.74 -5.34
N GLY A 156 10.88 1.84 -4.84
CA GLY A 156 9.85 2.59 -5.55
C GLY A 156 8.51 1.85 -5.65
N VAL A 157 8.21 0.91 -4.75
CA VAL A 157 6.89 0.25 -4.66
C VAL A 157 5.91 1.17 -3.95
N ILE A 158 6.30 1.66 -2.77
CA ILE A 158 5.56 2.67 -2.00
C ILE A 158 6.31 3.99 -2.12
N PRO A 159 5.68 5.11 -2.52
CA PRO A 159 6.35 6.40 -2.54
C PRO A 159 6.90 6.79 -1.17
N VAL A 160 8.08 7.41 -1.13
CA VAL A 160 8.71 7.92 0.10
C VAL A 160 7.83 8.92 0.85
N ASP A 161 6.99 9.67 0.12
CA ASP A 161 6.10 10.67 0.69
C ASP A 161 4.70 10.13 1.03
N CYS A 162 4.48 8.82 0.89
CA CYS A 162 3.23 8.22 1.34
C CYS A 162 3.12 8.38 2.87
N PRO A 163 1.98 8.85 3.40
CA PRO A 163 1.81 9.00 4.84
C PRO A 163 1.85 7.64 5.54
N VAL A 164 2.64 7.52 6.61
CA VAL A 164 2.83 6.28 7.36
C VAL A 164 2.76 6.54 8.85
N THR A 165 1.95 5.77 9.57
CA THR A 165 1.97 5.70 11.04
C THR A 165 2.40 4.32 11.50
N TYR A 166 3.26 4.29 12.52
CA TYR A 166 3.75 3.05 13.13
C TYR A 166 3.04 2.79 14.45
N HIS A 167 2.30 1.69 14.51
CA HIS A 167 1.72 1.13 15.73
C HIS A 167 2.63 0.02 16.24
N LEU A 168 3.64 0.40 17.01
CA LEU A 168 4.62 -0.52 17.57
C LEU A 168 4.18 -0.98 18.96
N ILE A 169 3.84 -2.26 19.07
CA ILE A 169 3.46 -2.91 20.31
C ILE A 169 4.73 -3.23 21.08
N ASN A 170 4.95 -2.58 22.22
CA ASN A 170 6.16 -2.74 23.01
C ASN A 170 5.98 -3.82 24.09
N GLU A 171 6.59 -4.99 23.88
CA GLU A 171 6.51 -6.11 24.82
C GLU A 171 7.10 -5.75 26.19
N VAL A 172 8.13 -4.89 26.25
CA VAL A 172 8.74 -4.47 27.53
C VAL A 172 7.77 -3.61 28.34
N GLU A 173 7.03 -2.72 27.68
CA GLU A 173 6.02 -1.88 28.34
C GLU A 173 4.83 -2.73 28.78
N LEU A 174 4.31 -3.60 27.91
CA LEU A 174 3.24 -4.52 28.27
C LEU A 174 3.64 -5.42 29.46
N LEU A 175 4.90 -5.86 29.51
CA LEU A 175 5.41 -6.67 30.62
C LEU A 175 5.44 -5.86 31.93
N LYS A 176 5.83 -4.58 31.90
CA LYS A 176 5.86 -3.72 33.10
C LYS A 176 4.48 -3.47 33.68
N GLU A 177 3.46 -3.44 32.84
CA GLU A 177 2.08 -3.23 33.25
C GLU A 177 1.43 -4.47 33.90
N MET A 178 2.05 -5.64 33.79
CA MET A 178 1.53 -6.83 34.48
C MET A 178 1.82 -6.73 35.98
N GLU A 179 0.94 -7.25 36.83
CA GLU A 179 1.03 -7.02 38.28
C GLU A 179 1.86 -8.08 39.02
N SER A 180 2.05 -9.27 38.46
CA SER A 180 2.58 -10.42 39.22
C SER A 180 3.38 -11.42 38.38
N ASP A 181 4.25 -12.15 39.08
CA ASP A 181 5.06 -13.24 38.56
C ASP A 181 4.43 -14.60 38.92
N PRO A 182 4.71 -15.68 38.18
CA PRO A 182 5.57 -15.75 36.99
C PRO A 182 4.86 -15.33 35.69
N VAL A 183 5.63 -14.73 34.77
CA VAL A 183 5.12 -14.32 33.45
C VAL A 183 5.62 -15.26 32.35
N LEU A 184 4.71 -15.71 31.49
CA LEU A 184 4.99 -16.50 30.30
C LEU A 184 4.96 -15.61 29.04
N ILE A 185 6.02 -15.65 28.24
CA ILE A 185 6.21 -14.85 27.01
C ILE A 185 6.40 -15.74 25.75
N PRO A 186 6.16 -15.23 24.51
CA PRO A 186 6.20 -16.03 23.28
C PRO A 186 7.61 -16.47 22.87
N CYS A 187 8.64 -15.67 23.12
CA CYS A 187 10.03 -16.05 22.89
C CYS A 187 10.92 -15.29 23.87
N MET A 188 12.07 -15.86 24.26
CA MET A 188 13.05 -15.14 25.08
C MET A 188 13.70 -14.04 24.24
N LEU A 189 13.29 -12.79 24.41
CA LEU A 189 14.11 -11.64 23.98
C LEU A 189 15.18 -11.42 25.04
N SER A 190 16.44 -11.35 24.62
CA SER A 190 17.61 -11.10 25.51
C SER A 190 17.44 -9.85 26.37
N ASP A 191 16.72 -8.85 25.85
CA ASP A 191 16.50 -7.58 26.51
C ASP A 191 15.46 -7.68 27.63
N LEU A 192 14.50 -8.60 27.51
CA LEU A 192 13.51 -8.87 28.56
C LEU A 192 14.16 -9.54 29.78
N THR A 193 15.15 -10.40 29.56
CA THR A 193 15.81 -11.19 30.62
C THR A 193 16.88 -10.43 31.40
N ASN A 194 17.52 -9.44 30.78
CA ASN A 194 18.61 -8.68 31.42
C ASN A 194 18.12 -7.42 32.18
N SER A 195 16.89 -6.97 31.90
CA SER A 195 16.37 -5.70 32.41
C SER A 195 15.38 -5.81 33.57
N HIS A 196 14.94 -7.01 33.96
CA HIS A 196 13.82 -7.16 34.89
C HIS A 196 14.14 -8.06 36.07
N THR A 197 13.73 -7.64 37.25
CA THR A 197 13.73 -8.43 38.50
C THR A 197 12.64 -9.51 38.53
N ARG A 198 12.01 -9.79 37.39
CA ARG A 198 10.86 -10.68 37.25
C ARG A 198 11.24 -12.10 36.87
N THR A 199 10.46 -13.06 37.33
CA THR A 199 10.58 -14.46 36.93
C THR A 199 9.84 -14.69 35.61
N VAL A 200 10.58 -14.57 34.51
CA VAL A 200 10.05 -14.71 33.14
C VAL A 200 10.38 -16.08 32.57
N PHE A 201 9.37 -16.71 31.96
CA PHE A 201 9.45 -17.98 31.25
C PHE A 201 9.03 -17.79 29.79
N SER A 202 9.52 -18.63 28.90
CA SER A 202 9.14 -18.58 27.48
C SER A 202 8.44 -19.86 27.05
N VAL A 203 7.51 -19.77 26.11
CA VAL A 203 6.86 -20.98 25.57
C VAL A 203 7.83 -21.96 24.91
N ASP A 204 9.00 -21.50 24.47
CA ASP A 204 10.02 -22.37 23.90
C ASP A 204 10.92 -23.05 24.96
N LYS A 205 10.88 -22.61 26.23
CA LYS A 205 11.83 -23.04 27.26
C LYS A 205 11.20 -23.12 28.64
N ASN A 206 11.56 -24.16 29.40
CA ASN A 206 11.28 -24.26 30.84
C ASN A 206 9.79 -24.28 31.24
N LEU A 207 8.86 -24.54 30.30
CA LEU A 207 7.42 -24.63 30.59
C LEU A 207 7.05 -25.65 31.67
N HIS A 208 7.80 -26.75 31.78
CA HIS A 208 7.60 -27.76 32.83
C HIS A 208 7.74 -27.20 34.25
N GLN A 209 8.45 -26.08 34.43
CA GLN A 209 8.65 -25.42 35.73
C GLN A 209 7.45 -24.57 36.18
N LEU A 210 6.46 -24.42 35.29
CA LEU A 210 5.22 -23.70 35.53
C LEU A 210 4.05 -24.61 35.89
N LYS A 211 4.25 -25.93 35.94
CA LYS A 211 3.20 -26.87 36.29
C LYS A 211 2.62 -26.54 37.67
N ASP A 212 1.29 -26.55 37.77
CA ASP A 212 0.51 -26.24 38.97
C ASP A 212 0.62 -24.79 39.49
N LYS A 213 1.28 -23.89 38.74
CA LYS A 213 1.35 -22.45 39.06
C LYS A 213 0.26 -21.66 38.36
N HIS A 214 -0.19 -20.61 39.04
CA HIS A 214 -0.89 -19.50 38.43
C HIS A 214 0.10 -18.69 37.60
N VAL A 215 -0.20 -18.46 36.32
CA VAL A 215 0.70 -17.78 35.38
C VAL A 215 0.02 -16.60 34.73
N HIS A 216 0.77 -15.52 34.58
CA HIS A 216 0.41 -14.37 33.77
C HIS A 216 1.00 -14.59 32.38
N VAL A 217 0.24 -14.32 31.32
CA VAL A 217 0.69 -14.55 29.93
C VAL A 217 0.73 -13.22 29.19
N LEU A 218 1.91 -12.79 28.78
CA LEU A 218 2.09 -11.77 27.76
C LEU A 218 2.32 -12.51 26.44
N GLY A 219 1.49 -12.31 25.43
CA GLY A 219 1.70 -13.06 24.20
C GLY A 219 0.67 -12.85 23.11
N CYS A 220 0.78 -13.70 22.09
CA CYS A 220 -0.21 -13.77 21.02
C CYS A 220 -1.07 -15.03 21.18
N THR A 221 -1.98 -15.26 20.23
CA THR A 221 -2.83 -16.45 20.18
C THR A 221 -2.04 -17.75 20.29
N ARG A 222 -0.81 -17.82 19.73
CA ARG A 222 0.07 -18.99 19.87
C ARG A 222 0.52 -19.22 21.31
N THR A 223 0.88 -18.17 22.03
CA THR A 223 1.29 -18.26 23.44
C THR A 223 0.14 -18.78 24.29
N GLN A 224 -1.08 -18.29 24.04
CA GLN A 224 -2.29 -18.76 24.71
C GLN A 224 -2.56 -20.25 24.43
N GLN A 225 -2.47 -20.67 23.15
CA GLN A 225 -2.61 -22.08 22.76
C GLN A 225 -1.55 -22.96 23.43
N ALA A 226 -0.31 -22.50 23.52
CA ALA A 226 0.76 -23.23 24.20
C ALA A 226 0.46 -23.37 25.69
N ALA A 227 0.08 -22.28 26.37
CA ALA A 227 -0.28 -22.33 27.79
C ALA A 227 -1.43 -23.33 28.05
N GLN A 228 -2.47 -23.32 27.20
CA GLN A 228 -3.59 -24.26 27.28
C GLN A 228 -3.14 -25.71 27.03
N ALA A 229 -2.33 -25.96 26.00
CA ALA A 229 -1.83 -27.30 25.68
C ALA A 229 -0.97 -27.89 26.81
N HIS A 230 -0.29 -27.04 27.59
CA HIS A 230 0.47 -27.43 28.77
C HIS A 230 -0.35 -27.46 30.07
N GLY A 231 -1.66 -27.22 30.01
CA GLY A 231 -2.56 -27.24 31.17
C GLY A 231 -2.24 -26.16 32.20
N LEU A 232 -1.66 -25.05 31.78
CA LEU A 232 -1.29 -23.97 32.69
C LEU A 232 -2.51 -23.18 33.15
N ASN A 233 -2.51 -22.76 34.41
CA ASN A 233 -3.58 -21.94 34.97
C ASN A 233 -3.32 -20.46 34.69
N VAL A 234 -3.84 -19.96 33.57
CA VAL A 234 -3.67 -18.56 33.13
C VAL A 234 -4.59 -17.64 33.91
N VAL A 235 -4.00 -16.75 34.72
CA VAL A 235 -4.73 -15.76 35.54
C VAL A 235 -4.98 -14.47 34.78
N GLU A 236 -4.03 -14.06 33.94
CA GLU A 236 -4.11 -12.85 33.14
C GLU A 236 -3.53 -13.12 31.74
N PHE A 237 -4.18 -12.60 30.70
CA PHE A 237 -3.65 -12.62 29.34
C PHE A 237 -3.56 -11.20 28.79
N LYS A 238 -2.34 -10.75 28.51
CA LYS A 238 -2.05 -9.46 27.88
C LYS A 238 -1.61 -9.69 26.43
N SER A 239 -2.42 -9.20 25.50
CA SER A 239 -2.21 -9.43 24.08
C SER A 239 -1.17 -8.48 23.49
N MET A 240 -0.10 -9.03 22.93
CA MET A 240 0.84 -8.31 22.05
C MET A 240 0.59 -8.60 20.56
N CYS A 241 -0.50 -9.30 20.23
CA CYS A 241 -0.78 -9.74 18.86
C CYS A 241 -1.08 -8.55 17.93
N PRO A 242 -0.35 -8.34 16.83
CA PRO A 242 -0.71 -7.31 15.84
C PRO A 242 -2.13 -7.46 15.31
N MET A 243 -2.60 -8.70 15.16
CA MET A 243 -3.96 -9.00 14.66
C MET A 243 -5.08 -8.58 15.63
N HIS A 244 -4.80 -8.44 16.93
CA HIS A 244 -5.76 -7.90 17.89
C HIS A 244 -5.69 -6.38 18.02
N ASN A 245 -4.69 -5.76 17.39
CA ASN A 245 -4.43 -4.31 17.42
C ASN A 245 -4.47 -3.74 16.00
N LEU A 246 -5.26 -4.35 15.11
CA LEU A 246 -5.48 -3.80 13.78
C LEU A 246 -6.26 -2.48 13.90
N PRO A 247 -6.04 -1.54 12.97
CA PRO A 247 -6.73 -0.27 13.02
C PRO A 247 -8.22 -0.43 12.66
N ASP A 248 -9.02 0.48 13.20
CA ASP A 248 -10.46 0.52 12.95
C ASP A 248 -10.80 0.97 11.54
N LYS A 249 -9.91 1.70 10.86
CA LYS A 249 -10.12 2.21 9.49
C LYS A 249 -8.84 2.34 8.69
N GLY A 250 -8.98 2.40 7.37
CA GLY A 250 -7.89 2.74 6.45
C GLY A 250 -7.05 1.53 6.03
N PHE A 251 -5.81 1.78 5.63
CA PHE A 251 -4.92 0.75 5.09
C PHE A 251 -3.86 0.35 6.09
N PHE A 252 -3.49 -0.93 6.08
CA PHE A 252 -2.46 -1.43 6.99
C PHE A 252 -1.59 -2.54 6.43
N ILE A 253 -0.43 -2.71 7.06
CA ILE A 253 0.41 -3.91 6.96
C ILE A 253 0.74 -4.42 8.36
N ALA A 254 0.56 -5.72 8.60
CA ALA A 254 0.76 -6.34 9.91
C ALA A 254 1.49 -7.68 9.82
N LYS A 255 2.21 -8.06 10.90
CA LYS A 255 2.79 -9.42 11.01
C LYS A 255 1.83 -10.38 11.69
N CYS A 256 1.83 -11.63 11.24
CA CYS A 256 1.14 -12.71 11.93
C CYS A 256 2.00 -13.97 12.01
N CYS A 257 2.12 -14.55 13.21
CA CYS A 257 2.83 -15.82 13.43
C CYS A 257 2.00 -17.06 13.05
N MET A 258 0.68 -16.91 12.88
CA MET A 258 -0.19 -17.98 12.39
C MET A 258 -0.04 -18.18 10.88
N LEU A 259 0.28 -17.10 10.15
CA LEU A 259 0.54 -17.15 8.72
C LEU A 259 1.93 -17.75 8.49
N ARG A 260 1.98 -18.97 7.94
CA ARG A 260 3.24 -19.72 7.75
C ARG A 260 4.01 -19.29 6.52
N SER A 261 3.32 -18.97 5.44
CA SER A 261 3.89 -18.67 4.13
C SER A 261 2.94 -17.81 3.30
N GLY A 262 3.46 -17.21 2.23
CA GLY A 262 2.69 -16.31 1.37
C GLY A 262 2.39 -14.97 2.05
N VAL A 263 1.35 -14.31 1.54
CA VAL A 263 0.83 -13.02 1.98
C VAL A 263 -0.69 -13.12 1.94
N GLU A 264 -1.38 -12.57 2.95
CA GLU A 264 -2.85 -12.63 3.01
C GLU A 264 -3.45 -11.23 3.00
N LEU A 265 -4.53 -11.07 2.23
CA LEU A 265 -5.40 -9.90 2.34
C LEU A 265 -6.28 -10.05 3.57
N HIS A 266 -6.37 -9.00 4.37
CA HIS A 266 -7.23 -8.95 5.53
C HIS A 266 -8.15 -7.74 5.43
N LYS A 267 -9.44 -7.94 5.71
CA LYS A 267 -10.45 -6.90 5.65
C LYS A 267 -11.39 -7.03 6.83
N ASN A 268 -11.57 -5.92 7.56
CA ASN A 268 -12.66 -5.74 8.50
C ASN A 268 -13.64 -4.70 7.91
N GLU A 269 -14.61 -4.22 8.70
CA GLU A 269 -15.67 -3.33 8.19
C GLU A 269 -15.13 -2.07 7.50
N ASN A 270 -14.09 -1.42 8.06
CA ASN A 270 -13.62 -0.11 7.59
C ASN A 270 -12.10 -0.05 7.33
N ALA A 271 -11.37 -1.12 7.62
CA ALA A 271 -9.94 -1.26 7.36
C ALA A 271 -9.67 -2.44 6.43
N THR A 272 -8.71 -2.26 5.53
CA THR A 272 -8.25 -3.32 4.62
C THR A 272 -6.74 -3.26 4.54
N GLY A 273 -6.08 -4.39 4.66
CA GLY A 273 -4.64 -4.43 4.71
C GLY A 273 -4.07 -5.77 4.31
N VAL A 274 -2.76 -5.86 4.50
CA VAL A 274 -1.98 -7.02 4.10
C VAL A 274 -1.28 -7.60 5.32
N VAL A 275 -1.38 -8.91 5.48
CA VAL A 275 -0.76 -9.66 6.58
C VAL A 275 0.39 -10.49 6.03
N VAL A 276 1.54 -10.38 6.67
CA VAL A 276 2.76 -11.11 6.32
C VAL A 276 3.19 -12.06 7.44
N PRO A 277 3.87 -13.19 7.14
CA PRO A 277 4.39 -14.08 8.16
C PRO A 277 5.35 -13.38 9.10
N TRP A 278 5.38 -13.78 10.37
CA TRP A 278 6.37 -13.28 11.34
C TRP A 278 7.82 -13.34 10.82
N GLY A 279 8.14 -14.45 10.14
CA GLY A 279 9.45 -14.73 9.53
C GLY A 279 9.60 -14.28 8.08
N PHE A 280 8.77 -13.35 7.57
CA PHE A 280 8.74 -13.01 6.14
C PHE A 280 10.12 -12.79 5.49
N ASN A 281 10.24 -13.15 4.21
CA ASN A 281 11.38 -12.82 3.37
C ASN A 281 11.10 -11.59 2.49
N GLN A 282 12.09 -11.17 1.69
CA GLN A 282 11.95 -9.98 0.83
C GLN A 282 10.86 -10.14 -0.23
N ALA A 283 10.76 -11.30 -0.89
CA ALA A 283 9.75 -11.53 -1.92
C ALA A 283 8.33 -11.34 -1.38
N GLN A 284 8.06 -11.80 -0.16
CA GLN A 284 6.77 -11.62 0.51
C GLN A 284 6.49 -10.15 0.85
N ILE A 285 7.52 -9.37 1.19
CA ILE A 285 7.36 -7.93 1.42
C ILE A 285 7.04 -7.19 0.13
N PHE A 286 7.72 -7.52 -0.97
CA PHE A 286 7.42 -6.96 -2.29
C PHE A 286 5.99 -7.28 -2.73
N GLU A 287 5.58 -8.55 -2.61
CA GLU A 287 4.20 -8.98 -2.87
C GLU A 287 3.21 -8.19 -2.01
N ALA A 288 3.49 -8.05 -0.71
CA ALA A 288 2.63 -7.28 0.19
C ALA A 288 2.54 -5.80 -0.18
N GLY A 289 3.66 -5.19 -0.58
CA GLY A 289 3.70 -3.80 -1.03
C GLY A 289 2.87 -3.57 -2.30
N ILE A 290 2.95 -4.48 -3.27
CA ILE A 290 2.15 -4.43 -4.50
C ILE A 290 0.67 -4.58 -4.19
N LEU A 291 0.29 -5.56 -3.36
CA LEU A 291 -1.11 -5.75 -2.95
C LEU A 291 -1.65 -4.54 -2.21
N LEU A 292 -0.86 -3.95 -1.32
CA LEU A 292 -1.24 -2.75 -0.57
C LEU A 292 -1.43 -1.55 -1.50
N GLN A 293 -0.53 -1.36 -2.47
CA GLN A 293 -0.65 -0.34 -3.50
C GLN A 293 -1.95 -0.52 -4.30
N ASP A 294 -2.27 -1.74 -4.74
CA ASP A 294 -3.50 -2.03 -5.48
C ASP A 294 -4.76 -1.69 -4.69
N LEU A 295 -4.77 -2.02 -3.39
CA LEU A 295 -5.87 -1.67 -2.48
C LEU A 295 -6.07 -0.14 -2.40
N ILE A 296 -4.98 0.61 -2.24
CA ILE A 296 -5.02 2.07 -2.15
C ILE A 296 -5.50 2.68 -3.46
N ILE A 297 -4.92 2.29 -4.59
CA ILE A 297 -5.30 2.79 -5.92
C ILE A 297 -6.79 2.54 -6.16
N LYS A 298 -7.28 1.32 -5.86
CA LYS A 298 -8.69 0.99 -6.06
C LYS A 298 -9.63 1.85 -5.24
N SER A 299 -9.25 2.27 -4.04
CA SER A 299 -10.09 3.11 -3.19
C SER A 299 -10.20 4.58 -3.62
N ILE A 300 -9.28 5.03 -4.46
CA ILE A 300 -9.21 6.43 -4.92
C ILE A 300 -9.77 6.58 -6.33
N VAL A 301 -9.43 5.61 -7.20
CA VAL A 301 -9.72 5.66 -8.63
C VAL A 301 -11.04 5.00 -8.99
N TYR A 302 -11.47 3.95 -8.25
CA TYR A 302 -12.71 3.21 -8.50
C TYR A 302 -13.71 3.43 -7.36
#